data_AF-A0A6S4UM18-F1
#
_entry.id   AF-A0A6S4UM18-F1
#
_cell.length_a   1.000
_cell.length_b   1.000
_cell.length_c   1.000
_cell.angle_alpha   90.00
_cell.angle_beta   90.00
_cell.angle_gamma   90.00
#
_symmetry.space_group_name_H-M   'P 1'
#
loop_
_entity.id
_entity.type
_entity.pdbx_description
1 polymer ?
#
loop_
_entity_poly.entity_id
_entity_poly.type
_entity_poly.pdbx_seq_one_letter_code
_entity_poly.pdbx_strand_id
1 'polypeptide(L)'
;MNEALRKIEILWSKELKHAVHRGEKTFFQFRCILNNGISPDRFDDIDLQLPTEFKEFLLVSNGADLFKDEEYEQWGAKIFSIDELQSSNKYYRELRPKDFTKGDLIIGEFYGDSDLLLLRCDPESKDYGVVLIALPFDNRSDWYCSVNFEYFITDYVNFEGDKFWEMRTKK
;
A
#
# COMPACT_ATOMS: atom_id res chain seq x y z
N MET A 1 4.14 -10.30 8.56
CA MET A 1 4.87 -9.25 7.85
C MET A 1 6.24 -9.74 7.38
N ASN A 2 7.09 -10.26 8.28
CA ASN A 2 8.40 -10.82 7.91
C ASN A 2 8.36 -11.85 6.77
N GLU A 3 7.32 -12.68 6.71
CA GLU A 3 7.16 -13.64 5.61
C GLU A 3 6.92 -12.95 4.25
N ALA A 4 6.05 -11.94 4.22
CA ALA A 4 5.71 -11.22 3.00
C ALA A 4 6.92 -10.45 2.44
N LEU A 5 7.66 -9.75 3.31
CA LEU A 5 8.90 -9.06 2.94
C LEU A 5 9.96 -10.05 2.43
N ARG A 6 10.12 -11.18 3.11
CA ARG A 6 11.03 -12.24 2.65
C ARG A 6 10.61 -12.83 1.30
N LYS A 7 9.32 -13.03 1.05
CA LYS A 7 8.80 -13.45 -0.26
C LYS A 7 9.13 -12.42 -1.33
N ILE A 8 8.94 -11.13 -1.06
CA ILE A 8 9.32 -10.05 -1.97
C ILE A 8 10.81 -10.15 -2.32
N GLU A 9 11.70 -10.15 -1.32
CA GLU A 9 13.15 -10.17 -1.54
C GLU A 9 13.64 -11.39 -2.31
N ILE A 10 13.10 -12.58 -1.99
CA ILE A 10 13.57 -13.83 -2.58
C ILE A 10 12.96 -14.06 -3.96
N LEU A 11 11.67 -13.73 -4.14
CA LEU A 11 10.91 -14.14 -5.32
C LEU A 11 10.67 -13.01 -6.31
N TRP A 12 10.49 -11.77 -5.87
CA TRP A 12 9.97 -10.67 -6.69
C TRP A 12 10.96 -9.51 -6.90
N SER A 13 12.01 -9.41 -6.09
CA SER A 13 13.00 -8.33 -6.22
C SER A 13 14.20 -8.66 -7.12
N LYS A 14 14.49 -9.95 -7.33
CA LYS A 14 15.68 -10.42 -8.05
C LYS A 14 15.52 -10.42 -9.56
N GLU A 15 14.37 -10.89 -10.04
CA GLU A 15 14.10 -11.12 -11.47
C GLU A 15 12.66 -10.76 -11.80
N LEU A 16 12.43 -10.40 -13.06
CA LEU A 16 11.11 -10.13 -13.61
C LEU A 16 10.33 -11.43 -13.77
N LYS A 17 9.08 -11.47 -13.28
CA LYS A 17 8.29 -12.70 -13.26
C LYS A 17 6.85 -12.43 -13.61
N HIS A 18 6.26 -13.40 -14.30
CA HIS A 18 4.82 -13.38 -14.52
C HIS A 18 4.14 -13.82 -13.23
N ALA A 19 3.04 -13.15 -12.89
CA ALA A 19 2.18 -13.55 -11.79
C ALA A 19 1.10 -14.52 -12.27
N VAL A 20 0.37 -15.11 -11.33
CA VAL A 20 -0.85 -15.86 -11.56
C VAL A 20 -2.01 -15.10 -10.91
N HIS A 21 -2.79 -14.41 -11.74
CA HIS A 21 -3.96 -13.65 -11.31
C HIS A 21 -5.22 -14.43 -11.68
N ARG A 22 -6.10 -14.65 -10.70
CA ARG A 22 -7.37 -15.40 -10.88
C ARG A 22 -7.21 -16.77 -11.59
N GLY A 23 -6.08 -17.44 -11.37
CA GLY A 23 -5.76 -18.75 -11.95
C GLY A 23 -5.13 -18.71 -13.34
N GLU A 24 -4.94 -17.52 -13.91
CA GLU A 24 -4.32 -17.33 -15.21
C GLU A 24 -2.97 -16.62 -15.08
N LYS A 25 -2.01 -17.05 -15.90
CA LYS A 25 -0.70 -16.39 -15.95
C LYS A 25 -0.84 -15.04 -16.63
N THR A 26 -0.29 -13.99 -16.02
CA THR A 26 -0.33 -12.63 -16.60
C THR A 26 0.45 -12.57 -17.91
N PHE A 27 0.09 -11.59 -18.75
CA PHE A 27 0.77 -11.38 -20.04
C PHE A 27 2.13 -10.69 -19.87
N PHE A 28 2.23 -9.73 -18.95
CA PHE A 28 3.44 -9.00 -18.62
C PHE A 28 4.08 -9.50 -17.33
N GLN A 29 5.33 -9.09 -17.13
CA GLN A 29 6.15 -9.43 -15.97
C GLN A 29 6.16 -8.29 -14.95
N PHE A 30 6.26 -8.67 -13.68
CA PHE A 30 6.29 -7.78 -12.54
C PHE A 30 7.61 -7.85 -11.80
N ARG A 31 7.87 -6.80 -11.03
CA ARG A 31 8.93 -6.73 -10.05
C ARG A 31 8.45 -6.02 -8.78
N CYS A 32 9.11 -6.33 -7.67
CA CYS A 32 9.04 -5.54 -6.44
C CYS A 32 10.39 -4.90 -6.13
N ILE A 33 10.40 -3.61 -5.82
CA ILE A 33 11.58 -2.86 -5.38
C ILE A 33 11.31 -2.36 -3.96
N LEU A 34 12.13 -2.82 -3.01
CA LEU A 34 12.16 -2.29 -1.66
C LEU A 34 13.28 -1.26 -1.56
N ASN A 35 12.96 -0.06 -1.06
CA ASN A 35 13.97 0.92 -0.70
C ASN A 35 14.72 0.50 0.58
N ASN A 36 15.80 1.21 0.87
CA ASN A 36 16.49 1.05 2.16
C ASN A 36 15.57 1.51 3.30
N GLY A 37 15.56 0.76 4.40
CA GLY A 37 14.85 1.14 5.62
C GLY A 37 15.40 2.42 6.26
N ILE A 38 14.60 2.99 7.14
CA ILE A 38 14.93 4.20 7.92
C ILE A 38 15.20 3.87 9.38
N SER A 39 15.87 4.80 10.07
CA SER A 39 16.04 4.74 11.52
C SER A 39 14.77 5.19 12.26
N PRO A 40 14.51 4.68 13.48
CA PRO A 40 13.28 4.99 14.21
C PRO A 40 13.03 6.47 14.53
N ASP A 41 14.07 7.30 14.62
CA ASP A 41 13.97 8.75 14.85
C ASP A 41 13.25 9.49 13.71
N ARG A 42 13.29 8.93 12.50
CA ARG A 42 12.57 9.48 11.34
C ARG A 42 11.05 9.36 11.47
N PHE A 43 10.53 8.56 12.41
CA PHE A 43 9.08 8.49 12.64
C PHE A 43 8.51 9.80 13.18
N ASP A 44 9.32 10.63 13.84
CA ASP A 44 8.91 11.92 14.39
C ASP A 44 8.72 12.98 13.28
N ASP A 45 9.14 12.70 12.03
CA ASP A 45 8.86 13.55 10.85
C ASP A 45 7.37 13.53 10.46
N ILE A 46 6.60 12.57 10.99
CA ILE A 46 5.19 12.38 10.68
C ILE A 46 4.35 12.80 11.88
N ASP A 47 3.51 13.82 11.70
CA ASP A 47 2.59 14.37 12.72
C ASP A 47 1.35 13.48 12.95
N LEU A 48 1.54 12.15 12.99
CA LEU A 48 0.51 11.15 13.26
C LEU A 48 1.13 9.95 13.99
N GLN A 49 0.34 9.30 14.85
CA GLN A 49 0.79 8.09 15.53
C GLN A 49 0.70 6.87 14.60
N LEU A 50 1.79 6.55 13.93
CA LEU A 50 1.83 5.42 12.99
C LEU A 50 1.57 4.07 13.71
N PRO A 51 0.72 3.20 13.12
CA PRO A 51 0.57 1.81 13.52
C PRO A 51 1.90 1.05 13.52
N THR A 52 2.05 0.11 14.47
CA THR A 52 3.29 -0.65 14.69
C THR A 52 3.75 -1.37 13.43
N GLU A 53 2.84 -2.01 12.70
CA GLU A 53 3.13 -2.80 11.52
C GLU A 53 3.69 -1.92 10.38
N PHE A 54 3.20 -0.68 10.26
CA PHE A 54 3.73 0.24 9.25
C PHE A 54 5.11 0.80 9.66
N LYS A 55 5.34 1.06 10.95
CA LYS A 55 6.67 1.42 11.45
C LYS A 55 7.69 0.32 11.17
N GLU A 56 7.35 -0.93 11.50
CA GLU A 56 8.21 -2.09 11.26
C GLU A 56 8.49 -2.28 9.75
N PHE A 57 7.52 -2.02 8.88
CA PHE A 57 7.76 -1.97 7.43
C PHE A 57 8.79 -0.90 7.06
N LEU A 58 8.64 0.33 7.57
CA LEU A 58 9.56 1.43 7.28
C LEU A 58 10.99 1.18 7.77
N LEU A 59 11.17 0.42 8.86
CA LEU A 59 12.50 -0.01 9.31
C LEU A 59 13.19 -0.94 8.32
N VAL A 60 12.42 -1.67 7.51
CA VAL A 60 12.94 -2.54 6.44
C VAL A 60 13.03 -1.77 5.12
N SER A 61 12.03 -0.94 4.82
CA SER A 61 11.91 -0.26 3.54
C SER A 61 11.19 1.08 3.62
N ASN A 62 11.90 2.17 3.32
CA ASN A 62 11.34 3.52 3.23
C ASN A 62 10.64 3.75 1.89
N GLY A 63 9.44 3.21 1.76
CA GLY A 63 8.70 3.17 0.50
C GLY A 63 9.12 2.00 -0.40
N ALA A 64 8.27 1.66 -1.35
CA ALA A 64 8.46 0.50 -2.22
C ALA A 64 7.64 0.60 -3.51
N ASP A 65 8.12 -0.06 -4.55
CA ASP A 65 7.31 -0.42 -5.73
C ASP A 65 6.93 -1.89 -5.61
N LEU A 66 5.64 -2.19 -5.53
CA LEU A 66 5.13 -3.54 -5.32
C LEU A 66 4.39 -4.01 -6.57
N PHE A 67 4.89 -5.09 -7.18
CA PHE A 67 4.33 -5.69 -8.38
C PHE A 67 4.13 -4.69 -9.52
N LYS A 68 5.11 -3.80 -9.70
CA LYS A 68 5.11 -2.87 -10.81
C LYS A 68 5.40 -3.65 -12.09
N ASP A 69 4.58 -3.49 -13.11
CA ASP A 69 4.86 -4.06 -14.42
C ASP A 69 5.92 -3.22 -15.15
N GLU A 70 6.83 -3.88 -15.87
CA GLU A 70 7.95 -3.22 -16.54
C GLU A 70 7.62 -2.70 -17.95
N GLU A 71 6.49 -3.11 -18.53
CA GLU A 71 6.17 -2.82 -19.92
C GLU A 71 5.35 -1.54 -20.06
N TYR A 72 4.33 -1.37 -19.22
CA TYR A 72 3.36 -0.27 -19.25
C TYR A 72 3.44 0.62 -18.01
N GLU A 73 3.98 0.12 -16.89
CA GLU A 73 4.05 0.82 -15.61
C GLU A 73 2.67 1.26 -15.08
N GLN A 74 1.64 0.49 -15.42
CA GLN A 74 0.23 0.76 -15.11
C GLN A 74 -0.36 -0.24 -14.11
N TRP A 75 0.46 -1.13 -13.55
CA TRP A 75 0.03 -2.13 -12.59
C TRP A 75 0.90 -2.10 -11.35
N GLY A 76 0.34 -2.58 -10.25
CA GLY A 76 1.02 -2.66 -8.97
C GLY A 76 0.67 -1.49 -8.06
N ALA A 77 1.43 -1.35 -6.99
CA ALA A 77 1.25 -0.30 -6.01
C ALA A 77 2.58 0.36 -5.65
N LYS A 78 2.56 1.67 -5.47
CA LYS A 78 3.64 2.41 -4.84
C LYS A 78 3.30 2.64 -3.37
N ILE A 79 4.23 2.33 -2.49
CA ILE A 79 4.23 2.79 -1.10
C ILE A 79 5.17 3.99 -1.01
N PHE A 80 4.67 5.11 -0.53
CA PHE A 80 5.44 6.34 -0.39
C PHE A 80 6.50 6.21 0.70
N SER A 81 7.68 6.76 0.42
CA SER A 81 8.70 7.03 1.43
C SER A 81 8.24 8.13 2.38
N ILE A 82 8.85 8.23 3.57
CA ILE A 82 8.57 9.32 4.53
C ILE A 82 8.66 10.69 3.86
N ASP A 83 9.67 10.89 3.01
CA ASP A 83 9.90 12.18 2.35
C ASP A 83 8.79 12.52 1.33
N GLU A 84 8.13 11.51 0.77
CA GLU A 84 7.00 11.67 -0.15
C GLU A 84 5.65 11.80 0.55
N LEU A 85 5.50 11.31 1.79
CA LEU A 85 4.22 11.30 2.49
C LEU A 85 3.64 12.71 2.60
N GLN A 86 4.44 13.71 2.99
CA GLN A 86 3.92 15.07 3.22
C GLN A 86 3.38 15.70 1.93
N SER A 87 4.17 15.66 0.85
CA SER A 87 3.78 16.26 -0.43
C SER A 87 2.60 15.52 -1.07
N SER A 88 2.61 14.18 -1.02
CA SER A 88 1.53 13.34 -1.56
C SER A 88 0.23 13.52 -0.79
N ASN A 89 0.29 13.57 0.55
CA ASN A 89 -0.91 13.82 1.36
C ASN A 89 -1.50 15.20 1.10
N LYS A 90 -0.65 16.23 0.97
CA LYS A 90 -1.13 17.57 0.61
C LYS A 90 -1.82 17.55 -0.76
N TYR A 91 -1.14 17.01 -1.78
CA TYR A 91 -1.65 16.94 -3.14
C TYR A 91 -3.01 16.22 -3.21
N TYR A 92 -3.10 15.02 -2.64
CA TYR A 92 -4.33 14.23 -2.74
C TYR A 92 -5.48 14.80 -1.91
N ARG A 93 -5.20 15.43 -0.76
CA ARG A 93 -6.23 16.11 0.02
C ARG A 93 -6.78 17.36 -0.69
N GLU A 94 -5.96 18.04 -1.49
CA GLU A 94 -6.42 19.12 -2.38
C GLU A 94 -7.24 18.57 -3.56
N LEU A 95 -6.83 17.42 -4.12
CA LEU A 95 -7.51 16.78 -5.25
C LEU A 95 -8.85 16.13 -4.85
N ARG A 96 -8.94 15.57 -3.64
CA ARG A 96 -10.11 14.84 -3.10
C ARG A 96 -10.49 15.32 -1.70
N PRO A 97 -10.93 16.58 -1.53
CA PRO A 97 -11.12 17.20 -0.23
C PRO A 97 -12.24 16.60 0.63
N LYS A 98 -13.11 15.77 0.04
CA LYS A 98 -14.27 15.15 0.73
C LYS A 98 -14.01 13.73 1.24
N ASP A 99 -12.90 13.13 0.83
CA ASP A 99 -12.65 11.69 0.99
C ASP A 99 -12.03 11.36 2.35
N PHE A 100 -11.31 12.32 2.93
CA PHE A 100 -10.40 12.07 4.03
C PHE A 100 -10.88 12.69 5.34
N THR A 101 -10.67 11.97 6.44
CA THR A 101 -10.96 12.43 7.80
C THR A 101 -9.68 12.65 8.59
N LYS A 102 -9.82 13.11 9.84
CA LYS A 102 -8.74 13.11 10.82
C LYS A 102 -8.14 11.70 10.95
N GLY A 103 -6.82 11.63 11.08
CA GLY A 103 -6.06 10.39 11.25
C GLY A 103 -5.85 9.57 9.98
N ASP A 104 -6.42 9.98 8.84
CA ASP A 104 -6.06 9.36 7.56
C ASP A 104 -4.64 9.75 7.15
N LEU A 105 -3.84 8.75 6.78
CA LEU A 105 -2.56 8.94 6.13
C LEU A 105 -2.57 8.23 4.79
N ILE A 106 -2.39 8.95 3.69
CA ILE A 106 -2.23 8.36 2.37
C ILE A 106 -0.80 7.85 2.30
N ILE A 107 -0.64 6.53 2.27
CA ILE A 107 0.66 5.85 2.33
C ILE A 107 1.10 5.32 0.97
N GLY A 108 0.24 5.41 -0.06
CA GLY A 108 0.57 4.91 -1.38
C GLY A 108 -0.54 5.12 -2.39
N GLU A 109 -0.29 4.63 -3.60
CA GLU A 109 -1.19 4.70 -4.75
C GLU A 109 -1.06 3.43 -5.60
N PHE A 110 -2.10 3.10 -6.35
CA PHE A 110 -2.05 2.05 -7.35
C PHE A 110 -1.65 2.63 -8.70
N TYR A 111 -0.69 1.99 -9.36
CA TYR A 111 -0.29 2.40 -10.71
C TYR A 111 -1.45 2.22 -11.70
N GLY A 112 -1.53 3.10 -12.71
CA GLY A 112 -2.56 3.08 -13.75
C GLY A 112 -3.97 3.47 -13.30
N ASP A 113 -4.27 3.28 -12.01
CA ASP A 113 -5.54 3.60 -11.39
C ASP A 113 -5.49 4.93 -10.63
N SER A 114 -6.68 5.41 -10.27
CA SER A 114 -6.85 6.53 -9.36
C SER A 114 -7.09 6.05 -7.92
N ASP A 115 -6.77 4.80 -7.61
CA ASP A 115 -6.99 4.24 -6.28
C ASP A 115 -5.83 4.61 -5.35
N LEU A 116 -6.14 5.00 -4.11
CA LEU A 116 -5.13 5.34 -3.11
C LEU A 116 -5.08 4.31 -1.99
N LEU A 117 -3.88 4.09 -1.45
CA LEU A 117 -3.69 3.28 -0.25
C LEU A 117 -3.63 4.19 0.97
N LEU A 118 -4.57 3.98 1.90
CA LEU A 118 -4.76 4.85 3.05
C LEU A 118 -4.66 4.06 4.34
N LEU A 119 -3.94 4.59 5.32
CA LEU A 119 -3.74 4.01 6.64
C LEU A 119 -4.44 4.84 7.71
N ARG A 120 -5.15 4.15 8.61
CA ARG A 120 -5.83 4.76 9.74
C ARG A 120 -4.88 4.92 10.92
N CYS A 121 -4.54 6.16 11.25
CA CYS A 121 -3.56 6.53 12.28
C CYS A 121 -4.19 7.33 13.44
N ASP A 122 -5.51 7.29 13.62
CA ASP A 122 -6.17 7.87 14.81
C ASP A 122 -6.25 6.82 15.94
N PRO A 123 -5.43 6.90 16.99
CA PRO A 123 -5.38 5.89 18.07
C PRO A 123 -6.68 5.79 18.86
N GLU A 124 -7.53 6.82 18.83
CA GLU A 124 -8.83 6.82 19.50
C GLU A 124 -9.94 6.17 18.66
N SER A 125 -9.65 5.86 17.38
CA SER A 125 -10.61 5.24 16.48
C SER A 125 -10.57 3.71 16.55
N LYS A 126 -11.75 3.09 16.44
CA LYS A 126 -11.88 1.62 16.39
C LYS A 126 -11.21 0.97 15.17
N ASP A 127 -10.94 1.77 14.14
CA ASP A 127 -10.30 1.33 12.91
C ASP A 127 -8.81 1.69 12.85
N TYR A 128 -8.16 2.02 13.97
CA TYR A 128 -6.71 2.24 14.02
C TYR A 128 -5.93 1.06 13.42
N GLY A 129 -4.96 1.35 12.56
CA GLY A 129 -4.15 0.34 11.85
C GLY A 129 -4.78 -0.22 10.57
N VAL A 130 -6.08 -0.02 10.35
CA VAL A 130 -6.78 -0.48 9.14
C VAL A 130 -6.20 0.20 7.90
N VAL A 131 -6.04 -0.59 6.84
CA VAL A 131 -5.75 -0.08 5.49
C VAL A 131 -7.03 0.00 4.70
N LEU A 132 -7.27 1.14 4.07
CA LEU A 132 -8.38 1.41 3.15
C LEU A 132 -7.84 1.58 1.73
N ILE A 133 -8.55 1.03 0.76
CA ILE A 133 -8.32 1.29 -0.67
C ILE A 133 -9.35 2.33 -1.10
N ALA A 134 -8.91 3.57 -1.21
CA ALA A 134 -9.75 4.72 -1.51
C ALA A 134 -10.03 4.82 -3.00
N LEU A 135 -11.27 4.52 -3.39
CA LEU A 135 -11.74 4.58 -4.76
C LEU A 135 -12.13 6.02 -5.12
N PRO A 136 -11.80 6.51 -6.33
CA PRO A 136 -12.01 7.91 -6.73
C PRO A 136 -13.47 8.35 -6.85
N PHE A 137 -14.38 7.41 -7.11
CA PHE A 137 -15.78 7.72 -7.47
C PHE A 137 -16.80 7.14 -6.49
N ASP A 138 -16.38 6.28 -5.57
CA ASP A 138 -17.23 5.66 -4.56
C ASP A 138 -17.17 6.43 -3.24
N ASN A 139 -18.22 6.33 -2.43
CA ASN A 139 -18.17 6.90 -1.08
C ASN A 139 -17.21 6.11 -0.21
N ARG A 140 -16.67 6.76 0.83
CA ARG A 140 -15.81 6.11 1.83
C ARG A 140 -16.41 4.83 2.42
N SER A 141 -17.73 4.77 2.60
CA SER A 141 -18.44 3.58 3.09
C SER A 141 -18.31 2.36 2.18
N ASP A 142 -18.03 2.58 0.91
CA ASP A 142 -18.04 1.56 -0.14
C ASP A 142 -16.61 1.13 -0.52
N TRP A 143 -15.60 1.73 0.12
CA TRP A 143 -14.19 1.42 -0.06
C TRP A 143 -13.83 0.06 0.56
N TYR A 144 -12.82 -0.58 -0.02
CA TYR A 144 -12.31 -1.84 0.51
C TYR A 144 -11.42 -1.61 1.73
N CYS A 145 -11.38 -2.57 2.65
CA CYS A 145 -10.55 -2.50 3.84
C CYS A 145 -9.81 -3.82 4.12
N SER A 146 -8.58 -3.72 4.63
CA SER A 146 -7.85 -4.81 5.27
C SER A 146 -7.98 -4.73 6.79
N VAL A 147 -7.64 -5.81 7.50
CA VAL A 147 -7.61 -5.82 8.98
C VAL A 147 -6.57 -4.85 9.52
N ASN A 148 -5.37 -4.86 8.95
CA ASN A 148 -4.30 -3.91 9.23
C ASN A 148 -3.30 -3.88 8.04
N PHE A 149 -2.22 -3.12 8.19
CA PHE A 149 -1.15 -3.05 7.18
C PHE A 149 -0.45 -4.39 6.92
N GLU A 150 -0.14 -5.16 7.96
CA GLU A 150 0.50 -6.48 7.82
C GLU A 150 -0.36 -7.45 7.00
N TYR A 151 -1.66 -7.52 7.29
CA TYR A 151 -2.60 -8.35 6.55
C TYR A 151 -2.70 -7.89 5.09
N PHE A 152 -2.73 -6.58 4.85
CA PHE A 152 -2.79 -6.04 3.49
C PHE A 152 -1.58 -6.48 2.66
N ILE A 153 -0.36 -6.23 3.15
CA ILE A 153 0.87 -6.60 2.44
C ILE A 153 0.99 -8.11 2.28
N THR A 154 0.63 -8.89 3.31
CA THR A 154 0.69 -10.36 3.25
C THR A 154 -0.25 -10.91 2.19
N ASP A 155 -1.51 -10.45 2.16
CA ASP A 155 -2.46 -10.88 1.14
C ASP A 155 -2.03 -10.38 -0.24
N TYR A 156 -1.63 -9.11 -0.38
CA TYR A 156 -1.21 -8.57 -1.68
C TYR A 156 -0.02 -9.34 -2.28
N VAL A 157 0.94 -9.76 -1.45
CA VAL A 157 2.06 -10.62 -1.87
C VAL A 157 1.62 -12.05 -2.20
N ASN A 158 0.74 -12.64 -1.39
CA ASN A 158 0.24 -14.00 -1.62
C ASN A 158 -0.62 -14.10 -2.89
N PHE A 159 -1.28 -13.01 -3.26
CA PHE A 159 -2.03 -12.86 -4.51
C PHE A 159 -1.18 -12.28 -5.65
N GLU A 160 0.14 -12.21 -5.46
CA GLU A 160 1.10 -11.83 -6.51
C GLU A 160 0.76 -10.48 -7.17
N GLY A 161 0.26 -9.52 -6.39
CA GLY A 161 -0.13 -8.19 -6.87
C GLY A 161 -1.54 -8.10 -7.48
N ASP A 162 -2.34 -9.17 -7.46
CA ASP A 162 -3.76 -9.10 -7.83
C ASP A 162 -4.56 -8.33 -6.77
N LYS A 163 -5.60 -7.60 -7.20
CA LYS A 163 -6.50 -6.83 -6.34
C LYS A 163 -7.43 -7.77 -5.57
N PHE A 164 -6.87 -8.52 -4.62
CA PHE A 164 -7.55 -9.62 -3.92
C PHE A 164 -8.83 -9.21 -3.19
N TRP A 165 -8.94 -7.94 -2.81
CA TRP A 165 -10.12 -7.38 -2.18
C TRP A 165 -11.34 -7.33 -3.11
N GLU A 166 -11.15 -7.29 -4.43
CA GLU A 166 -12.25 -7.33 -5.41
C GLU A 166 -12.88 -8.72 -5.53
N MET A 167 -12.14 -9.76 -5.12
CA MET A 167 -12.66 -11.12 -5.04
C MET A 167 -13.50 -11.35 -3.78
N ARG A 168 -13.41 -10.44 -2.81
CA ARG A 168 -14.24 -10.44 -1.60
C ARG A 168 -15.49 -9.62 -1.88
N THR A 169 -16.64 -10.07 -1.39
CA THR A 169 -17.87 -9.29 -1.46
C THR A 169 -17.66 -7.95 -0.74
N LYS A 170 -18.02 -6.81 -1.37
CA LYS A 170 -18.06 -5.50 -0.69
C LYS A 170 -18.91 -5.64 0.57
N LYS A 171 -18.44 -5.09 1.70
CA LYS A 171 -19.17 -5.09 2.97
C LYS A 171 -20.45 -4.27 2.88
#